data_AF-A0A6G0SXZ3-F1
#
_entry.id   AF-A0A6G0SXZ3-F1
#
_cell.length_a   1.000
_cell.length_b   1.000
_cell.length_c   1.000
_cell.angle_alpha   90.00
_cell.angle_beta   90.00
_cell.angle_gamma   90.00
#
_symmetry.space_group_name_H-M   'P 1'
#
loop_
_entity.id
_entity.type
_entity.pdbx_description
1 polymer ?
#
loop_
_entity_poly.entity_id
_entity_poly.type
_entity_poly.pdbx_seq_one_letter_code
_entity_poly.pdbx_strand_id
1 'polypeptide(L)'
;DSFDQDYDDEDKVKNYEPPLVQRKTYVSGSNLKLVAARKLGVPCNEKCRLKCTSNITFDERRVIHGKYWEMGDLNRQREFIMRHICSINLKYRARLKSMRSLNYGYNIEVNNVTIKVCKTMFMATLGISSRAIFTTTKKMNDGILDVDKRGKHGNIGRKVDEATKDTIRTHIKSFPTVPSHYCRANNSIQFIEGSLNISMMYRLYIEMCKEQNTEFVC
;
A
#
# COMPACT_ATOMS: atom_id res chain seq x y z
N ASP A 1 -8.03 1.14 -48.55
CA ASP A 1 -7.70 2.50 -48.10
C ASP A 1 -8.69 2.91 -47.03
N SER A 2 -8.38 2.65 -45.75
CA SER A 2 -7.62 3.56 -44.87
C SER A 2 -8.44 4.84 -44.61
N PHE A 3 -8.81 5.24 -43.40
CA PHE A 3 -8.05 5.17 -42.15
C PHE A 3 -8.98 5.61 -40.99
N ASP A 4 -8.72 5.03 -39.82
CA ASP A 4 -8.94 5.48 -38.43
C ASP A 4 -9.38 6.94 -38.16
N GLN A 5 -10.35 7.13 -37.26
CA GLN A 5 -10.26 7.78 -35.90
C GLN A 5 -10.04 9.32 -35.96
N ASP A 6 -10.71 10.16 -35.17
CA ASP A 6 -10.64 10.36 -33.72
C ASP A 6 -11.91 11.15 -33.26
N TYR A 7 -12.55 10.93 -32.10
CA TYR A 7 -12.16 11.43 -30.76
C TYR A 7 -11.71 12.90 -30.82
N ASP A 8 -12.42 13.88 -30.25
CA ASP A 8 -12.69 14.08 -28.82
C ASP A 8 -13.83 15.10 -28.65
N ASP A 9 -14.60 14.99 -27.57
CA ASP A 9 -15.02 16.22 -26.88
C ASP A 9 -15.18 15.97 -25.37
N GLU A 10 -14.36 16.68 -24.62
CA GLU A 10 -14.33 16.74 -23.16
C GLU A 10 -15.55 17.50 -22.67
N ASP A 11 -16.35 16.91 -21.77
CA ASP A 11 -16.95 17.65 -20.65
C ASP A 11 -17.88 16.75 -19.84
N LYS A 12 -17.38 16.18 -18.73
CA LYS A 12 -18.15 15.99 -17.47
C LYS A 12 -17.20 15.97 -16.27
N VAL A 13 -16.88 17.15 -15.75
CA VAL A 13 -16.58 17.29 -14.31
C VAL A 13 -17.82 16.84 -13.55
N LYS A 14 -17.79 15.63 -12.99
CA LYS A 14 -18.78 15.16 -12.02
C LYS A 14 -18.10 14.81 -10.71
N ASN A 15 -18.47 15.58 -9.69
CA ASN A 15 -18.28 15.30 -8.27
C ASN A 15 -18.38 13.78 -7.99
N TYR A 16 -17.24 13.16 -7.66
CA TYR A 16 -17.23 11.80 -7.16
C TYR A 16 -17.32 11.85 -5.65
N GLU A 17 -18.54 11.76 -5.15
CA GLU A 17 -18.80 11.36 -3.77
C GLU A 17 -18.69 9.83 -3.73
N PRO A 18 -17.67 9.23 -3.08
CA PRO A 18 -17.51 7.78 -3.09
C PRO A 18 -18.61 7.12 -2.27
N PRO A 19 -19.40 6.19 -2.84
CA PRO A 19 -20.39 5.43 -2.09
C PRO A 19 -19.70 4.53 -1.06
N LEU A 20 -20.43 4.16 -0.01
CA LEU A 20 -20.04 3.21 1.03
C LEU A 20 -19.52 1.89 0.41
N VAL A 21 -18.23 1.53 0.56
CA VAL A 21 -17.73 0.25 0.04
C VAL A 21 -16.72 -0.44 0.95
N GLN A 22 -17.06 -1.68 1.29
CA GLN A 22 -16.08 -2.75 1.52
C GLN A 22 -14.96 -2.65 0.46
N ARG A 23 -13.68 -2.70 0.82
CA ARG A 23 -12.60 -2.61 -0.18
C ARG A 23 -12.75 -3.71 -1.25
N LYS A 24 -13.22 -3.32 -2.43
CA LYS A 24 -13.29 -4.17 -3.63
C LYS A 24 -11.89 -4.57 -4.09
N THR A 25 -11.82 -5.57 -4.95
CA THR A 25 -10.60 -5.91 -5.69
C THR A 25 -10.09 -4.67 -6.42
N TYR A 26 -8.80 -4.35 -6.31
CA TYR A 26 -8.20 -3.20 -6.98
C TYR A 26 -6.84 -3.54 -7.57
N VAL A 27 -6.43 -2.82 -8.61
CA VAL A 27 -5.10 -2.95 -9.20
C VAL A 27 -4.16 -1.96 -8.51
N SER A 28 -3.04 -2.46 -7.99
CA SER A 28 -2.03 -1.62 -7.34
C SER A 28 -1.29 -0.77 -8.37
N GLY A 29 -1.31 0.56 -8.23
CA GLY A 29 -0.65 1.47 -9.18
C GLY A 29 0.87 1.31 -9.26
N SER A 30 1.52 0.74 -8.26
CA SER A 30 3.00 0.62 -8.23
C SER A 30 3.56 -0.61 -8.94
N ASN A 31 2.76 -1.67 -9.06
CA ASN A 31 3.23 -2.95 -9.61
C ASN A 31 2.16 -3.68 -10.43
N LEU A 32 1.04 -3.00 -10.71
CA LEU A 32 -0.11 -3.50 -11.46
C LEU A 32 -0.68 -4.84 -10.96
N LYS A 33 -0.39 -5.21 -9.70
CA LYS A 33 -0.88 -6.44 -9.11
C LYS A 33 -2.34 -6.28 -8.70
N LEU A 34 -3.16 -7.28 -9.03
CA LEU A 34 -4.52 -7.39 -8.53
C LEU A 34 -4.49 -7.72 -7.03
N VAL A 35 -5.01 -6.79 -6.23
CA VAL A 35 -5.18 -6.95 -4.79
C VAL A 35 -6.62 -7.39 -4.53
N ALA A 36 -6.76 -8.60 -3.98
CA ALA A 36 -8.06 -9.14 -3.63
C ALA A 36 -8.76 -8.32 -2.52
N ALA A 37 -10.10 -8.35 -2.53
CA ALA A 37 -10.89 -7.83 -1.43
C ALA A 37 -10.49 -8.49 -0.10
N ARG A 38 -10.58 -7.73 0.99
CA ARG A 38 -10.27 -8.25 2.33
C ARG A 38 -11.34 -9.26 2.73
N LYS A 39 -10.90 -10.43 3.16
CA LYS A 39 -11.76 -11.54 3.58
C LYS A 39 -11.58 -11.80 5.06
N LEU A 40 -12.65 -12.30 5.68
CA LEU A 40 -12.59 -12.85 7.02
C LEU A 40 -11.59 -14.01 7.05
N GLY A 41 -10.66 -13.97 7.99
CA GLY A 41 -9.63 -15.00 8.15
C GLY A 41 -10.14 -16.24 8.89
N VAL A 42 -9.36 -17.31 8.82
CA VAL A 42 -9.59 -18.52 9.62
C VAL A 42 -9.34 -18.20 11.10
N PRO A 43 -10.27 -18.53 12.01
CA PRO A 43 -10.10 -18.26 13.44
C PRO A 43 -8.94 -19.08 14.04
N CYS A 44 -8.62 -18.83 15.30
CA CYS A 44 -7.77 -19.76 16.04
C CYS A 44 -8.43 -21.13 16.19
N ASN A 45 -7.61 -22.18 16.33
CA ASN A 45 -8.07 -23.55 16.48
C ASN A 45 -8.60 -23.87 17.90
N GLU A 46 -9.09 -25.09 18.10
CA GLU A 46 -9.63 -25.58 19.37
C GLU A 46 -8.61 -25.63 20.52
N LYS A 47 -7.31 -25.68 20.20
CA LYS A 47 -6.23 -25.58 21.18
C LYS A 47 -6.07 -24.16 21.75
N CYS A 48 -6.89 -23.21 21.32
CA CYS A 48 -6.90 -21.87 21.84
C CYS A 48 -7.30 -21.87 23.33
N ARG A 49 -6.37 -21.46 24.19
CA ARG A 49 -6.59 -21.32 25.64
C ARG A 49 -7.76 -20.39 26.01
N LEU A 50 -8.04 -19.42 25.15
CA LEU A 50 -9.13 -18.45 25.33
C LEU A 50 -10.45 -18.89 24.69
N LYS A 51 -10.50 -20.10 24.10
CA LYS A 51 -11.69 -20.70 23.47
C LYS A 51 -12.44 -19.72 22.56
N CYS A 52 -11.71 -18.91 21.78
CA CYS A 52 -12.31 -17.77 21.10
C CYS A 52 -13.40 -18.17 20.10
N THR A 53 -13.30 -19.34 19.47
CA THR A 53 -14.30 -19.87 18.54
C THR A 53 -15.62 -20.24 19.21
N SER A 54 -15.60 -20.57 20.50
CA SER A 54 -16.81 -20.82 21.30
C SER A 54 -17.41 -19.51 21.82
N ASN A 55 -16.58 -18.48 22.04
CA ASN A 55 -17.01 -17.21 22.60
C ASN A 55 -17.46 -16.19 21.55
N ILE A 56 -17.08 -16.36 20.29
CA ILE A 56 -17.47 -15.47 19.19
C ILE A 56 -17.82 -16.33 17.97
N THR A 57 -19.07 -16.19 17.54
CA THR A 57 -19.64 -16.90 16.39
C THR A 57 -19.10 -16.37 15.06
N PHE A 58 -19.31 -17.13 14.00
CA PHE A 58 -18.92 -16.72 12.65
C PHE A 58 -19.65 -15.43 12.21
N ASP A 59 -20.95 -15.33 12.48
CA ASP A 59 -21.76 -14.17 12.07
C ASP A 59 -21.37 -12.90 12.84
N GLU A 60 -21.09 -12.98 14.14
CA GLU A 60 -20.57 -11.84 14.91
C GLU A 60 -19.24 -11.35 14.33
N ARG A 61 -18.33 -12.27 14.01
CA ARG A 61 -17.06 -11.94 13.35
C ARG A 61 -17.29 -11.27 12.00
N ARG A 62 -18.27 -11.73 11.21
CA ARG A 62 -18.64 -11.13 9.92
C ARG A 62 -19.14 -9.69 10.11
N VAL A 63 -19.99 -9.44 11.11
CA VAL A 63 -20.49 -8.10 11.44
C VAL A 63 -19.35 -7.17 11.85
N ILE A 64 -18.46 -7.62 12.73
CA ILE A 64 -17.30 -6.84 13.19
C ILE A 64 -16.37 -6.52 12.01
N HIS A 65 -16.07 -7.51 11.17
CA HIS A 65 -15.28 -7.32 9.96
C HIS A 65 -15.91 -6.27 9.04
N GLY A 66 -17.22 -6.36 8.81
CA GLY A 66 -17.99 -5.39 8.03
C GLY A 66 -17.82 -3.97 8.58
N LYS A 67 -18.12 -3.76 9.86
CA LYS A 67 -18.01 -2.47 10.55
C LYS A 67 -16.58 -1.90 10.47
N TYR A 68 -15.56 -2.73 10.65
CA TYR A 68 -14.17 -2.30 10.57
C TYR A 68 -13.77 -1.79 9.18
N TRP A 69 -14.20 -2.49 8.12
CA TRP A 69 -13.86 -2.10 6.75
C TRP A 69 -14.75 -1.01 6.18
N GLU A 70 -15.98 -0.89 6.67
CA GLU A 70 -16.93 0.20 6.33
C GLU A 70 -16.40 1.57 6.73
N MET A 71 -15.53 1.67 7.76
CA MET A 71 -14.93 2.94 8.17
C MET A 71 -14.24 3.70 7.03
N GLY A 72 -13.68 2.97 6.04
CA GLY A 72 -13.04 3.53 4.83
C GLY A 72 -11.74 4.31 5.06
N ASP A 73 -11.55 4.86 6.26
CA ASP A 73 -10.43 5.70 6.65
C ASP A 73 -9.37 4.93 7.46
N LEU A 74 -8.10 5.13 7.09
CA LEU A 74 -6.99 4.41 7.68
C LEU A 74 -6.71 4.82 9.13
N ASN A 75 -7.00 6.06 9.52
CA ASN A 75 -6.79 6.52 10.89
C ASN A 75 -7.91 6.02 11.80
N ARG A 76 -9.18 6.05 11.36
CA ARG A 76 -10.30 5.43 12.08
C ARG A 76 -10.08 3.94 12.31
N GLN A 77 -9.55 3.23 11.31
CA GLN A 77 -9.17 1.82 11.46
C GLN A 77 -8.04 1.60 12.47
N ARG A 78 -7.07 2.51 12.52
CA ARG A 78 -5.99 2.50 13.53
C ARG A 78 -6.54 2.77 14.93
N GLU A 79 -7.40 3.76 15.08
CA GLU A 79 -8.11 4.07 16.34
C GLU A 79 -8.92 2.88 16.83
N PHE A 80 -9.63 2.20 15.93
CA PHE A 80 -10.34 0.97 16.26
C PHE A 80 -9.41 -0.09 16.84
N ILE A 81 -8.27 -0.36 16.16
CA ILE A 81 -7.27 -1.30 16.68
C ILE A 81 -6.77 -0.86 18.06
N MET A 82 -6.44 0.42 18.23
CA MET A 82 -5.91 0.94 19.49
C MET A 82 -6.88 0.78 20.66
N ARG A 83 -8.17 1.08 20.46
CA ARG A 83 -9.20 0.88 21.48
C ARG A 83 -9.36 -0.58 21.91
N HIS A 84 -9.02 -1.50 21.03
CA HIS A 84 -9.20 -2.94 21.24
C HIS A 84 -7.90 -3.68 21.60
N ILE A 85 -6.80 -2.97 21.81
CA ILE A 85 -5.56 -3.56 22.32
C ILE A 85 -5.14 -2.89 23.63
N CYS A 86 -4.59 -3.69 24.55
CA CYS A 86 -4.09 -3.18 25.83
C CYS A 86 -2.65 -3.62 26.04
N SER A 87 -1.75 -2.71 26.40
CA SER A 87 -0.37 -3.07 26.73
C SER A 87 -0.31 -3.90 28.01
N ILE A 88 0.27 -5.09 27.94
CA ILE A 88 0.49 -5.95 29.11
C ILE A 88 1.91 -5.71 29.61
N ASN A 89 2.04 -5.12 30.79
CA ASN A 89 3.31 -5.00 31.48
C ASN A 89 3.60 -6.31 32.24
N LEU A 90 4.53 -7.12 31.73
CA LEU A 90 4.95 -8.35 32.39
C LEU A 90 6.00 -8.01 33.46
N LYS A 91 5.57 -7.98 34.74
CA LYS A 91 6.42 -7.69 35.91
C LYS A 91 7.78 -8.43 35.92
N TYR A 92 7.83 -9.64 35.36
CA TYR A 92 9.03 -10.50 35.37
C TYR A 92 9.98 -10.37 34.16
N ARG A 93 9.63 -9.63 33.09
CA ARG A 93 10.49 -9.49 31.89
C ARG A 93 11.30 -8.19 31.84
N ALA A 94 11.28 -7.38 32.89
CA ALA A 94 12.01 -6.11 32.97
C ALA A 94 13.53 -6.24 32.63
N ARG A 95 14.13 -7.42 32.79
CA ARG A 95 15.56 -7.68 32.53
C ARG A 95 15.91 -7.95 31.06
N LEU A 96 14.95 -8.25 30.19
CA LEU A 96 15.21 -8.49 28.78
C LEU A 96 14.80 -7.25 27.98
N LYS A 97 15.77 -6.39 27.64
CA LYS A 97 15.65 -5.32 26.63
C LYS A 97 15.45 -5.92 25.23
N SER A 98 14.40 -6.70 25.04
CA SER A 98 13.99 -7.12 23.70
C SER A 98 13.13 -6.01 23.12
N MET A 99 13.48 -5.48 21.95
CA MET A 99 12.61 -4.58 21.19
C MET A 99 11.26 -5.22 20.78
N ARG A 100 11.07 -6.52 21.04
CA ARG A 100 9.82 -7.26 20.83
C ARG A 100 8.94 -7.31 22.08
N SER A 101 9.24 -6.54 23.14
CA SER A 101 8.77 -6.81 24.52
C SER A 101 7.38 -6.31 24.92
N LEU A 102 6.63 -5.62 24.06
CA LEU A 102 5.23 -5.28 24.37
C LEU A 102 4.31 -6.41 23.93
N ASN A 103 3.90 -7.23 24.90
CA ASN A 103 2.78 -8.13 24.72
C ASN A 103 1.50 -7.30 24.82
N TYR A 104 0.67 -7.33 23.78
CA TYR A 104 -0.65 -6.73 23.81
C TYR A 104 -1.69 -7.80 24.15
N GLY A 105 -2.64 -7.44 24.99
CA GLY A 105 -3.94 -8.10 25.09
C GLY A 105 -4.82 -7.62 23.95
N TYR A 106 -5.69 -8.49 23.45
CA TYR A 106 -6.60 -8.20 22.35
C TYR A 106 -8.03 -8.44 22.82
N ASN A 107 -8.92 -7.51 22.50
CA ASN A 107 -10.31 -7.55 22.87
C ASN A 107 -11.18 -7.36 21.63
N ILE A 108 -12.40 -7.90 21.66
CA ILE A 108 -13.42 -7.68 20.63
C ILE A 108 -14.73 -7.37 21.36
N GLU A 109 -15.44 -6.33 20.94
CA GLU A 109 -16.75 -5.99 21.47
C GLU A 109 -17.86 -6.70 20.67
N VAL A 110 -18.70 -7.45 21.38
CA VAL A 110 -19.87 -8.15 20.85
C VAL A 110 -21.06 -7.79 21.74
N ASN A 111 -22.14 -7.23 21.17
CA ASN A 111 -23.33 -6.82 21.94
C ASN A 111 -23.00 -5.96 23.18
N ASN A 112 -22.05 -5.01 23.03
CA ASN A 112 -21.52 -4.15 24.10
C ASN A 112 -20.77 -4.89 25.23
N VAL A 113 -20.43 -6.16 25.04
CA VAL A 113 -19.60 -6.94 25.94
C VAL A 113 -18.20 -7.07 25.35
N THR A 114 -17.19 -6.66 26.10
CA THR A 114 -15.78 -6.79 25.71
C THR A 114 -15.29 -8.22 26.00
N ILE A 115 -14.99 -8.97 24.94
CA ILE A 115 -14.50 -10.35 25.01
C ILE A 115 -13.00 -10.37 24.74
N LYS A 116 -12.23 -10.95 25.66
CA LYS A 116 -10.78 -11.13 25.48
C LYS A 116 -10.50 -12.26 24.49
N VAL A 117 -9.66 -11.98 23.50
CA VAL A 117 -9.32 -12.93 22.43
C VAL A 117 -7.82 -13.09 22.25
N CYS A 118 -7.42 -14.17 21.57
CA CYS A 118 -6.03 -14.33 21.16
C CYS A 118 -5.72 -13.44 19.94
N LYS A 119 -4.42 -13.16 19.73
CA LYS A 119 -3.96 -12.37 18.57
C LYS A 119 -4.45 -12.92 17.23
N THR A 120 -4.44 -14.25 17.08
CA THR A 120 -4.87 -14.92 15.84
C THR A 120 -6.34 -14.64 15.56
N MET A 121 -7.22 -14.78 16.56
CA MET A 121 -8.64 -14.47 16.39
C MET A 121 -8.87 -13.00 16.05
N PHE A 122 -8.15 -12.08 16.70
CA PHE A 122 -8.25 -10.65 16.42
C PHE A 122 -7.85 -10.33 14.97
N MET A 123 -6.67 -10.79 14.54
CA MET A 123 -6.19 -10.59 13.17
C MET A 123 -7.12 -11.23 12.13
N ALA A 124 -7.59 -12.46 12.39
CA ALA A 124 -8.50 -13.17 11.50
C ALA A 124 -9.86 -12.48 11.39
N THR A 125 -10.39 -11.96 12.49
CA THR A 125 -11.68 -11.26 12.50
C THR A 125 -11.62 -9.93 11.76
N LEU A 126 -10.52 -9.18 11.88
CA LEU A 126 -10.37 -7.92 11.14
C LEU A 126 -9.80 -8.10 9.72
N GLY A 127 -9.31 -9.29 9.37
CA GLY A 127 -8.67 -9.53 8.07
C GLY A 127 -7.34 -8.76 7.91
N ILE A 128 -6.61 -8.54 9.01
CA ILE A 128 -5.37 -7.75 9.05
C ILE A 128 -4.15 -8.60 9.41
N SER A 129 -2.96 -8.11 9.06
CA SER A 129 -1.70 -8.76 9.44
C SER A 129 -1.16 -8.23 10.76
N SER A 130 -0.21 -8.97 11.36
CA SER A 130 0.52 -8.53 12.55
C SER A 130 1.23 -7.18 12.36
N ARG A 131 1.62 -6.88 11.11
CA ARG A 131 2.25 -5.62 10.74
C ARG A 131 1.29 -4.44 10.90
N ALA A 132 0.00 -4.61 10.62
CA ALA A 132 -0.99 -3.54 10.82
C ALA A 132 -1.05 -3.12 12.29
N ILE A 133 -1.07 -4.09 13.21
CA ILE A 133 -1.04 -3.85 14.65
C ILE A 133 0.26 -3.13 15.04
N PHE A 134 1.41 -3.65 14.63
CA PHE A 134 2.71 -3.04 14.94
C PHE A 134 2.84 -1.60 14.41
N THR A 135 2.40 -1.34 13.19
CA THR A 135 2.45 0.00 12.60
C THR A 135 1.52 0.96 13.33
N THR A 136 0.35 0.48 13.76
CA THR A 136 -0.60 1.26 14.54
C THR A 136 0.01 1.67 15.88
N THR A 137 0.62 0.72 16.59
CA THR A 137 1.25 1.02 17.89
C THR A 137 2.48 1.92 17.77
N LYS A 138 3.23 1.84 16.66
CA LYS A 138 4.38 2.72 16.40
C LYS A 138 3.97 4.16 16.05
N LYS A 139 2.79 4.35 15.46
CA LYS A 139 2.22 5.66 15.09
C LYS A 139 1.47 6.34 16.23
N MET A 140 1.47 5.71 17.41
CA MET A 140 0.88 6.26 18.61
C MET A 140 1.96 7.05 19.36
N ASN A 141 1.65 8.28 19.71
CA ASN A 141 2.48 9.12 20.57
C ASN A 141 1.60 9.68 21.69
N ASP A 142 1.87 9.31 22.93
CA ASP A 142 1.15 9.76 24.14
C ASP A 142 -0.39 9.76 24.05
N GLY A 143 -0.97 8.70 23.48
CA GLY A 143 -2.43 8.60 23.37
C GLY A 143 -3.03 9.19 22.10
N ILE A 144 -2.21 9.84 21.27
CA ILE A 144 -2.62 10.51 20.03
C ILE A 144 -2.04 9.75 18.83
N LEU A 145 -2.89 9.49 17.83
CA LEU A 145 -2.46 8.88 16.58
C LEU A 145 -1.94 9.93 15.61
N ASP A 146 -0.78 9.67 15.01
CA ASP A 146 -0.22 10.51 13.97
C ASP A 146 -1.17 10.61 12.76
N VAL A 147 -1.39 11.84 12.29
CA VAL A 147 -2.15 12.14 11.08
C VAL A 147 -1.54 11.41 9.88
N ASP A 148 -2.40 10.83 9.03
CA ASP A 148 -1.93 10.17 7.81
C ASP A 148 -1.46 11.21 6.78
N LYS A 149 -0.18 11.10 6.41
CA LYS A 149 0.53 11.99 5.47
C LYS A 149 0.79 11.33 4.11
N ARG A 150 0.14 10.20 3.79
CA ARG A 150 0.31 9.54 2.49
C ARG A 150 -0.16 10.46 1.37
N GLY A 151 0.59 10.51 0.27
CA GLY A 151 0.30 11.40 -0.87
C GLY A 151 0.44 12.90 -0.55
N LYS A 152 0.82 13.26 0.68
CA LYS A 152 1.00 14.65 1.14
C LYS A 152 2.49 14.96 1.32
N HIS A 153 3.33 14.49 0.40
CA HIS A 153 4.70 14.97 0.36
C HIS A 153 4.71 16.33 -0.32
N GLY A 154 5.28 17.36 0.29
CA GLY A 154 5.43 18.69 -0.33
C GLY A 154 6.24 18.67 -1.64
N ASN A 155 6.92 17.55 -1.91
CA ASN A 155 7.73 17.29 -3.09
C ASN A 155 6.89 16.70 -4.25
N ILE A 156 5.64 17.14 -4.43
CA ILE A 156 4.97 16.88 -5.72
C ILE A 156 5.71 17.77 -6.70
N GLY A 157 6.74 17.23 -7.35
CA GLY A 157 7.49 17.93 -8.38
C GLY A 157 6.50 18.49 -9.41
N ARG A 158 6.88 19.60 -10.06
CA ARG A 158 6.13 20.13 -11.20
C ARG A 158 5.91 18.97 -12.18
N LYS A 159 4.67 18.77 -12.61
CA LYS A 159 4.36 17.79 -13.65
C LYS A 159 5.24 18.14 -14.85
N VAL A 160 6.13 17.23 -15.25
CA VAL A 160 6.92 17.38 -16.47
C VAL A 160 5.94 17.38 -17.64
N ASP A 161 6.02 18.38 -18.50
CA ASP A 161 5.19 18.51 -19.69
C ASP A 161 5.47 17.37 -20.68
N GLU A 162 4.52 17.09 -21.57
CA GLU A 162 4.65 15.92 -22.45
C GLU A 162 5.71 16.11 -23.54
N ALA A 163 5.93 17.35 -24.01
CA ALA A 163 6.98 17.66 -24.98
C ALA A 163 8.38 17.35 -24.42
N THR A 164 8.65 17.74 -23.17
CA THR A 164 9.91 17.40 -22.48
C THR A 164 10.08 15.89 -22.34
N LYS A 165 9.01 15.13 -22.07
CA LYS A 165 9.09 13.66 -22.04
C LYS A 165 9.41 13.08 -23.42
N ASP A 166 8.84 13.64 -24.47
CA ASP A 166 9.12 13.20 -25.85
C ASP A 166 10.56 13.50 -26.25
N THR A 167 11.12 14.64 -25.84
CA THR A 167 12.55 14.93 -26.00
C THR A 167 13.42 13.89 -25.30
N ILE A 168 13.10 13.55 -24.04
CA ILE A 168 13.83 12.51 -23.29
C ILE A 168 13.70 11.14 -23.97
N ARG A 169 12.49 10.74 -24.41
CA ARG A 169 12.26 9.47 -25.13
C ARG A 169 13.06 9.41 -26.43
N THR A 170 13.10 10.52 -27.18
CA THR A 170 13.84 10.64 -28.44
C THR A 170 15.34 10.50 -28.21
N HIS A 171 15.88 11.19 -27.20
CA HIS A 171 17.28 11.05 -26.78
C HIS A 171 17.62 9.62 -26.40
N ILE A 172 16.79 8.96 -25.58
CA ILE A 172 16.99 7.55 -25.20
C ILE A 172 17.00 6.63 -26.43
N LYS A 173 16.13 6.88 -27.42
CA LYS A 173 16.05 6.08 -28.65
C LYS A 173 17.19 6.34 -29.64
N SER A 174 17.96 7.41 -29.46
CA SER A 174 19.11 7.72 -30.32
C SER A 174 20.30 6.78 -30.09
N PHE A 175 20.36 6.15 -28.92
CA PHE A 175 21.46 5.24 -28.58
C PHE A 175 21.31 3.88 -29.28
N PRO A 176 22.42 3.28 -29.75
CA PRO A 176 22.39 1.95 -30.35
C PRO A 176 21.94 0.90 -29.33
N THR A 177 21.11 -0.04 -29.78
CA THR A 177 20.66 -1.16 -28.96
C THR A 177 21.13 -2.48 -29.54
N VAL A 178 21.38 -3.44 -28.66
CA VAL A 178 21.78 -4.80 -28.96
C VAL A 178 20.70 -5.77 -28.48
N PRO A 179 20.44 -6.86 -29.23
CA PRO A 179 19.55 -7.90 -28.76
C PRO A 179 20.14 -8.58 -27.52
N SER A 180 19.28 -9.18 -26.69
CA SER A 180 19.74 -9.97 -25.55
C SER A 180 20.67 -11.10 -26.03
N HIS A 181 21.95 -11.04 -25.66
CA HIS A 181 22.92 -12.09 -26.00
C HIS A 181 22.62 -13.43 -25.29
N TYR A 182 21.79 -13.41 -24.24
CA TYR A 182 21.36 -14.57 -23.48
C TYR A 182 19.88 -14.88 -23.76
N CYS A 183 19.58 -15.35 -24.97
CA CYS A 183 18.21 -15.71 -25.33
C CYS A 183 17.78 -17.03 -24.67
N ARG A 184 16.83 -16.92 -23.73
CA ARG A 184 15.68 -17.83 -23.73
C ARG A 184 14.73 -17.34 -24.82
N ALA A 185 14.23 -18.25 -25.65
CA ALA A 185 13.73 -18.04 -27.02
C ALA A 185 12.55 -17.07 -27.26
N ASN A 186 12.14 -16.21 -26.32
CA ASN A 186 10.85 -15.50 -26.42
C ASN A 186 10.83 -14.02 -25.94
N ASN A 187 11.95 -13.31 -25.89
CA ASN A 187 11.97 -11.91 -25.44
C ASN A 187 12.39 -10.95 -26.55
N SER A 188 11.51 -10.02 -26.95
CA SER A 188 11.79 -8.89 -27.86
C SER A 188 12.51 -7.71 -27.18
N ILE A 189 13.25 -7.99 -26.08
CA ILE A 189 13.87 -6.95 -25.26
C ILE A 189 15.21 -6.55 -25.90
N GLN A 190 15.34 -5.27 -26.20
CA GLN A 190 16.57 -4.63 -26.64
C GLN A 190 17.31 -4.02 -25.45
N PHE A 191 18.63 -4.16 -25.43
CA PHE A 191 19.50 -3.62 -24.40
C PHE A 191 20.35 -2.50 -24.97
N ILE A 192 20.62 -1.48 -24.18
CA ILE A 192 21.63 -0.49 -24.53
C ILE A 192 23.00 -1.15 -24.41
N GLU A 193 23.94 -0.82 -25.31
CA GLU A 193 25.31 -1.32 -25.26
C GLU A 193 25.95 -1.07 -23.89
N GLY A 194 26.63 -2.09 -23.34
CA GLY A 194 27.04 -2.14 -21.92
C GLY A 194 28.04 -1.06 -21.46
N SER A 195 28.55 -0.24 -22.37
CA SER A 195 29.39 0.92 -22.09
C SER A 195 28.60 2.15 -21.64
N LEU A 196 27.28 2.20 -21.92
CA LEU A 196 26.44 3.35 -21.65
C LEU A 196 25.57 3.11 -20.39
N ASN A 197 25.83 3.87 -19.34
CA ASN A 197 25.03 3.85 -18.11
C ASN A 197 24.09 5.06 -18.04
N ILE A 198 23.09 4.98 -17.16
CA ILE A 198 22.06 6.02 -16.97
C ILE A 198 22.69 7.40 -16.69
N SER A 199 23.76 7.44 -15.89
CA SER A 199 24.45 8.70 -15.57
C SER A 199 25.11 9.33 -16.79
N MET A 200 25.69 8.52 -17.68
CA MET A 200 26.26 9.00 -18.95
C MET A 200 25.16 9.47 -19.91
N MET A 201 24.07 8.72 -20.03
CA MET A 201 22.92 9.13 -20.85
C MET A 201 22.36 10.48 -20.41
N TYR A 202 22.28 10.72 -19.10
CA TYR A 202 21.81 11.99 -18.55
C TYR A 202 22.78 13.15 -18.81
N ARG A 203 24.10 12.91 -18.73
CA ARG A 203 25.11 13.93 -19.10
C ARG A 203 24.98 14.32 -20.57
N LEU A 204 24.88 13.32 -21.45
CA LEU A 204 24.69 13.54 -22.89
C LEU A 204 23.36 14.24 -23.18
N TYR A 205 22.31 13.96 -22.40
CA TYR A 205 21.03 14.66 -22.50
C TYR A 205 21.18 16.15 -22.17
N ILE A 206 21.88 16.47 -21.07
CA ILE A 206 22.15 17.86 -20.68
C ILE A 206 22.94 18.58 -21.78
N GLU A 207 23.93 17.93 -22.37
CA GLU A 207 24.72 18.49 -23.49
C GLU A 207 23.84 18.75 -24.72
N MET A 208 23.04 17.77 -25.15
CA MET A 208 22.08 17.92 -26.25
C MET A 208 21.11 19.09 -26.00
N CYS A 209 20.55 19.20 -24.79
CA CYS A 209 19.65 20.29 -24.44
C CYS A 209 20.34 21.66 -24.50
N LYS A 210 21.60 21.75 -24.06
CA LYS A 210 22.40 22.98 -24.15
C LYS A 210 22.69 23.38 -25.59
N GLU A 211 23.01 22.42 -26.45
CA GLU A 211 23.26 22.66 -27.88
C GLU A 211 21.99 23.14 -28.61
N GLN A 212 20.85 22.56 -28.27
CA GLN A 212 19.55 22.91 -28.85
C GLN A 212 18.88 24.12 -28.17
N ASN A 213 19.53 24.70 -27.15
CA ASN A 213 19.02 25.80 -26.33
C ASN A 213 17.62 25.52 -25.76
N THR A 214 17.41 24.30 -25.26
CA THR A 214 16.16 23.83 -24.64
C THR A 214 16.32 23.63 -23.13
N GLU A 215 15.23 23.79 -22.39
CA GLU A 215 15.24 23.52 -20.94
C GLU A 215 15.42 22.02 -20.68
N PHE A 216 16.28 21.67 -19.72
CA PHE A 216 16.48 20.30 -19.27
C PHE A 216 15.86 20.08 -17.88
N VAL A 217 15.33 18.89 -17.65
CA VAL A 217 14.80 18.49 -16.34
C VAL A 217 15.97 18.23 -15.40
N CYS A 218 15.96 18.90 -14.25
CA CYS A 218 16.96 18.76 -13.19
C CYS A 218 16.63 17.60 -12.23
#